data_AF-A0A353BYK9-F1
#
_entry.id   AF-A0A353BYK9-F1
#
_cell.length_a   1.000
_cell.length_b   1.000
_cell.length_c   1.000
_cell.angle_alpha   90.00
_cell.angle_beta   90.00
_cell.angle_gamma   90.00
#
_symmetry.space_group_name_H-M   'P 1'
#
loop_
_entity.id
_entity.type
_entity.pdbx_description
1 polymer ?
#
loop_
_entity_poly.entity_id
_entity_poly.type
_entity_poly.pdbx_seq_one_letter_code
_entity_poly.pdbx_strand_id
1 'polypeptide(L)' 'MPLNNFGGFVASIPSPLGIGKVKLSNDEEVCGFICEACAAENAEDNTFSGGWRNMYPGAH' A
#
# COMPACT_ATOMS: atom_id res chain seq x y z
N MET A 1 -12.88 -0.26 -8.57
CA MET A 1 -13.75 0.20 -7.47
C MET A 1 -14.69 1.28 -7.99
N PRO A 2 -16.00 1.22 -7.70
CA PRO A 2 -16.94 2.28 -8.08
C PRO A 2 -16.59 3.63 -7.43
N LEU A 3 -16.70 4.73 -8.18
CA LEU A 3 -16.33 6.07 -7.70
C LEU A 3 -17.07 6.47 -6.42
N ASN A 4 -18.36 6.12 -6.33
CA ASN A 4 -19.20 6.45 -5.18
C ASN A 4 -18.78 5.75 -3.87
N ASN A 5 -17.95 4.70 -3.96
CA ASN A 5 -17.45 3.97 -2.80
C ASN A 5 -16.01 4.38 -2.43
N PHE A 6 -15.34 5.15 -3.27
CA PHE A 6 -13.93 5.49 -3.08
C PHE A 6 -13.68 6.29 -1.81
N GLY A 7 -14.48 7.34 -1.58
CA GLY A 7 -14.31 8.21 -0.40
C GLY A 7 -14.47 7.44 0.91
N GLY A 8 -15.49 6.59 1.01
CA GLY A 8 -15.71 5.75 2.19
C GLY A 8 -14.57 4.75 2.42
N PHE A 9 -14.05 4.15 1.34
CA PHE A 9 -12.88 3.27 1.43
C PHE A 9 -11.64 4.02 1.92
N VAL A 10 -11.30 5.17 1.32
CA VAL A 10 -10.16 5.99 1.73
C VAL A 10 -10.28 6.43 3.19
N ALA A 11 -11.47 6.86 3.62
CA ALA A 11 -11.72 7.29 5.01
C ALA A 11 -11.56 6.14 6.03
N SER A 12 -11.66 4.88 5.61
CA SER A 12 -11.49 3.71 6.49
C SER A 12 -10.03 3.29 6.69
N ILE A 13 -9.09 3.85 5.94
CA ILE A 13 -7.67 3.47 6.01
C ILE A 13 -7.04 4.17 7.23
N PRO A 14 -6.54 3.41 8.23
CA PRO A 14 -5.94 3.99 9.42
C PRO A 14 -4.53 4.51 9.13
N SER A 15 -4.13 5.57 9.85
CA SER A 15 -2.72 5.97 9.91
C SER A 15 -1.86 4.79 10.40
N PRO A 16 -0.65 4.57 9.83
CA PRO A 16 0.09 5.46 8.92
C PRO A 16 -0.15 5.21 7.42
N LEU A 17 -1.19 4.46 7.06
CA LEU A 17 -1.46 4.10 5.66
C LEU A 17 -2.33 5.15 4.95
N GLY A 18 -2.22 5.17 3.62
CA GLY A 18 -3.04 6.02 2.76
C GLY A 18 -3.10 5.55 1.31
N ILE A 19 -3.82 6.30 0.47
CA ILE A 19 -3.85 6.09 -0.98
C ILE A 19 -3.06 7.21 -1.67
N GLY A 20 -2.09 6.80 -2.49
CA GLY A 20 -1.26 7.69 -3.29
C GLY A 20 -1.02 7.15 -4.69
N LYS A 21 -0.15 7.81 -5.46
CA LYS A 21 0.27 7.32 -6.77
C LYS A 21 1.42 6.33 -6.63
N VAL A 22 1.31 5.20 -7.33
CA VAL A 22 2.36 4.20 -7.44
C VAL A 22 2.68 3.95 -8.91
N LYS A 23 3.96 3.73 -9.20
CA LYS A 23 4.45 3.43 -10.54
C LYS A 23 4.56 1.93 -10.73
N LEU A 24 3.90 1.42 -11.75
CA LEU A 24 3.95 0.02 -12.15
C LEU A 24 5.20 -0.27 -13.00
N SER A 25 5.52 -1.54 -13.21
CA SER A 25 6.68 -1.97 -14.00
C SER A 25 6.58 -1.61 -15.49
N ASN A 26 5.39 -1.30 -15.98
CA ASN A 26 5.12 -0.78 -17.32
C ASN A 26 5.13 0.75 -17.38
N ASP A 27 5.72 1.42 -16.37
CA ASP A 27 5.77 2.88 -16.18
C ASP A 27 4.43 3.59 -15.93
N GLU A 28 3.31 2.86 -15.87
CA GLU A 28 1.99 3.44 -15.61
C GLU A 28 1.84 3.88 -14.15
N GLU A 29 1.19 5.04 -13.94
CA GLU A 29 0.88 5.55 -12.60
C GLU A 29 -0.58 5.28 -12.22
N VAL A 30 -0.78 4.48 -11.18
CA VAL A 30 -2.11 4.13 -10.67
C VAL A 30 -2.26 4.54 -9.20
N CYS A 31 -3.50 4.57 -8.69
CA CYS A 31 -3.72 4.75 -7.26
C CYS A 31 -3.44 3.44 -6.51
N GLY A 32 -2.57 3.48 -5.51
CA GLY A 32 -2.18 2.34 -4.68
C GLY A 32 -1.98 2.73 -3.22
N PHE A 33 -1.75 1.73 -2.35
CA PHE A 33 -1.44 1.96 -0.95
C PHE A 33 -0.03 2.52 -0.78
N ILE A 34 0.10 3.50 0.12
CA ILE A 34 1.37 4.08 0.56
C ILE A 34 1.40 4.16 2.09
N CYS A 35 2.58 4.42 2.64
CA CYS A 35 2.81 4.59 4.08
C CYS A 35 3.59 5.90 4.31
N GLU A 36 3.28 6.60 5.39
CA GLU A 36 4.05 7.78 5.81
C GLU A 36 5.51 7.41 6.14
N ALA A 37 6.46 8.27 5.75
CA ALA A 37 7.89 7.98 5.89
C ALA A 37 8.33 7.70 7.34
N CYS A 38 7.73 8.40 8.31
CA CYS A 38 8.03 8.22 9.73
C CYS A 38 7.74 6.80 10.24
N ALA A 39 6.75 6.10 9.65
CA ALA A 39 6.45 4.73 10.02
C ALA A 39 7.45 3.74 9.44
N ALA A 40 8.07 4.06 8.30
CA ALA A 40 9.10 3.22 7.68
C ALA A 40 10.43 3.25 8.44
N GLU A 41 10.74 4.33 9.17
CA GLU A 41 12.01 4.49 9.92
C GLU A 41 12.23 3.41 10.99
N ASN A 42 11.16 2.86 11.55
CA ASN A 42 11.20 1.83 12.60
C ASN A 42 10.71 0.45 12.11
N ALA A 43 10.44 0.32 10.81
CA ALA A 43 9.94 -0.91 10.20
C ALA A 43 11.09 -1.79 9.70
N GLU A 44 10.85 -3.10 9.68
CA GLU A 44 11.75 -4.05 9.03
C GLU A 44 11.67 -3.90 7.50
N ASP A 45 12.82 -3.81 6.84
CA ASP A 45 12.89 -3.82 5.38
C ASP A 45 12.64 -5.25 4.86
N ASN A 46 11.51 -5.42 4.19
CA ASN A 46 11.10 -6.69 3.59
C ASN A 46 11.26 -6.73 2.07
N THR A 47 11.95 -5.76 1.46
CA THR A 47 12.09 -5.64 0.00
C THR A 47 12.63 -6.93 -0.64
N PHE A 48 13.53 -7.63 0.05
CA PHE A 48 14.12 -8.89 -0.44
C PHE A 48 13.08 -10.00 -0.69
N SER A 49 11.93 -9.97 -0.01
CA SER A 49 10.87 -10.98 -0.16
C SER A 49 10.14 -10.87 -1.50
N GLY A 50 10.24 -9.72 -2.19
CA GLY A 50 9.52 -9.45 -3.43
C GLY A 50 8.01 -9.30 -3.26
N GLY A 51 7.50 -9.27 -2.02
CA GLY A 51 6.10 -9.00 -1.72
C GLY A 51 5.58 -9.69 -0.45
N TRP A 52 4.52 -9.10 0.12
CA TRP A 52 3.93 -9.53 1.40
C TRP A 52 3.54 -11.01 1.46
N ARG A 53 3.03 -11.60 0.37
CA ARG A 53 2.65 -13.03 0.35
C ARG A 53 3.82 -13.98 0.50
N ASN A 54 5.00 -13.59 0.03
CA ASN A 54 6.20 -14.41 0.16
C ASN A 54 6.74 -14.36 1.60
N MET A 55 6.56 -13.22 2.27
CA MET A 55 6.92 -13.04 3.68
C MET A 55 5.92 -13.71 4.63
N TYR A 56 4.61 -13.63 4.33
CA TYR A 56 3.52 -14.19 5.14
C TYR A 56 2.60 -15.08 4.29
N PRO A 57 2.97 -16.35 4.05
CA PRO A 57 2.25 -17.24 3.14
C PRO A 57 0.82 -17.67 3.57
N GLY A 58 0.25 -17.05 4.61
CA GLY A 58 -1.13 -17.29 5.08
C GLY A 58 -1.98 -16.03 5.27
N ALA A 59 -1.48 -14.85 4.87
CA ALA A 59 -2.28 -13.62 4.88
C ALA A 59 -3.27 -13.65 3.70
N HIS A 60 -4.56 -13.85 4.01
CA HIS A 60 -5.68 -13.84 3.05
C HIS A 60 -6.50 -12.55 3.21
#